data_AF-A0A8C0BJY5-F1
#
_entry.id   AF-A0A8C0BJY5-F1
#
_cell.length_a   1.000
_cell.length_b   1.000
_cell.length_c   1.000
_cell.angle_alpha   90.00
_cell.angle_beta   90.00
_cell.angle_gamma   90.00
#
_symmetry.space_group_name_H-M   'P 1'
#
loop_
_entity.id
_entity.type
_entity.pdbx_description
1 polymer ?
#
loop_
_entity_poly.entity_id
_entity_poly.type
_entity_poly.pdbx_seq_one_letter_code
_entity_poly.pdbx_strand_id
1 'polypeptide(L)'
;MKVSWLGVDVSRVLHLAAVFCLTCVLLKAIQLYHRRRELLRALADFPGHPTHWLFGHVHEFLKEEEVLDKVEIWAQKYQYAHPLWFGSFLAFLVVTDPDYAKALLARGGEKMMPSAVEQQP
;
A
#
# COMPACT_ATOMS: atom_id res chain seq x y z
N MET A 1 -13.37 -45.24 -0.47
CA MET A 1 -14.81 -45.32 -0.79
C MET A 1 -15.11 -44.29 -1.86
N LYS A 2 -15.53 -44.70 -3.07
CA LYS A 2 -15.92 -43.77 -4.14
C LYS A 2 -17.37 -43.37 -3.91
N VAL A 3 -17.59 -42.15 -3.43
CA VAL A 3 -18.92 -41.55 -3.28
C VAL A 3 -19.36 -40.99 -4.64
N SER A 4 -19.80 -41.90 -5.51
CA SER A 4 -20.40 -41.61 -6.82
C SER A 4 -21.93 -41.58 -6.67
N TRP A 5 -22.46 -40.55 -6.02
CA TRP A 5 -23.93 -40.37 -5.87
C TRP A 5 -24.44 -39.08 -6.52
N LEU A 6 -23.55 -38.11 -6.73
CA LEU A 6 -23.68 -37.06 -7.74
C LEU A 6 -22.63 -37.41 -8.80
N GLY A 7 -22.98 -37.48 -10.08
CA GLY A 7 -22.10 -37.91 -11.19
C GLY A 7 -20.92 -36.98 -11.51
N VAL A 8 -20.38 -36.33 -10.48
CA VAL A 8 -19.26 -35.41 -10.54
C VAL A 8 -18.10 -36.06 -9.78
N ASP A 9 -17.05 -36.44 -10.51
CA ASP A 9 -15.82 -36.94 -9.92
C ASP A 9 -15.21 -35.89 -8.99
N VAL A 10 -15.13 -36.18 -7.70
CA VAL A 10 -14.56 -35.29 -6.68
C VAL A 10 -13.14 -34.83 -7.06
N SER A 11 -12.34 -35.73 -7.64
CA SER A 11 -11.02 -35.40 -8.17
C SER A 11 -11.09 -34.33 -9.27
N ARG A 12 -12.07 -34.41 -10.18
CA ARG A 12 -12.27 -33.41 -11.24
C ARG A 12 -12.69 -32.06 -10.66
N VAL A 13 -13.54 -32.04 -9.64
CA VAL A 13 -13.92 -30.80 -8.93
C VAL A 13 -12.71 -30.17 -8.25
N LEU A 14 -11.93 -30.98 -7.53
CA LEU A 14 -10.71 -30.52 -6.85
C LEU A 14 -9.68 -29.98 -7.85
N HIS A 15 -9.50 -30.65 -8.98
CA HIS A 15 -8.62 -30.16 -10.05
C HIS A 15 -9.10 -28.83 -10.63
N LEU A 16 -10.39 -28.69 -10.93
CA LEU A 16 -10.95 -27.43 -11.43
C LEU A 16 -10.83 -26.31 -10.40
N ALA A 17 -11.10 -26.59 -9.13
CA ALA A 17 -10.94 -25.65 -8.04
C ALA A 17 -9.47 -25.23 -7.87
N ALA A 18 -8.53 -26.18 -7.93
CA ALA A 18 -7.09 -25.90 -7.84
C ALA A 18 -6.62 -25.01 -9.00
N VAL A 19 -7.03 -25.33 -10.24
CA VAL A 19 -6.70 -24.51 -11.42
C VAL A 19 -7.29 -23.10 -11.28
N PHE A 20 -8.56 -23.01 -10.86
CA PHE A 20 -9.22 -21.71 -10.64
C PHE A 20 -8.55 -20.88 -9.54
N CYS A 21 -8.14 -21.51 -8.44
CA CYS A 21 -7.38 -20.85 -7.39
C CYS A 21 -6.03 -20.36 -7.91
N LEU A 22 -5.29 -21.19 -8.66
CA LEU A 22 -4.00 -20.82 -9.25
C LEU A 22 -4.14 -19.64 -10.21
N THR A 23 -5.16 -19.62 -11.07
CA THR A 23 -5.39 -18.49 -11.98
C THR A 23 -5.76 -17.21 -11.22
N CYS A 24 -6.60 -17.31 -10.19
CA CYS A 24 -6.92 -16.18 -9.32
C CYS A 24 -5.67 -15.61 -8.63
N VAL A 25 -4.82 -16.48 -8.07
CA VAL A 25 -3.55 -16.07 -7.43
C VAL A 25 -2.63 -15.39 -8.43
N LEU A 26 -2.50 -15.92 -9.64
CA LEU A 26 -1.66 -15.33 -10.68
C LEU A 26 -2.16 -13.94 -11.10
N LEU A 27 -3.46 -13.78 -11.30
CA LEU A 27 -4.06 -12.48 -11.63
C LEU A 27 -3.82 -11.46 -10.52
N LYS A 28 -4.00 -11.85 -9.25
CA LYS A 28 -3.71 -10.99 -8.11
C LYS A 28 -2.22 -10.63 -8.04
N ALA A 29 -1.32 -11.57 -8.29
CA ALA A 29 0.12 -11.31 -8.31
C ALA A 29 0.49 -10.29 -9.40
N ILE A 30 -0.08 -10.41 -10.60
CA ILE A 30 0.13 -9.45 -11.70
C ILE A 30 -0.40 -8.06 -11.31
N GLN A 31 -1.62 -7.97 -10.76
CA GLN A 31 -2.19 -6.71 -10.30
C GLN A 31 -1.31 -6.04 -9.23
N LEU A 32 -0.84 -6.82 -8.26
CA LEU A 32 0.06 -6.35 -7.21
C LEU A 32 1.41 -5.88 -7.78
N TYR A 33 1.95 -6.58 -8.78
CA TYR A 33 3.18 -6.20 -9.46
C TYR A 33 3.03 -4.84 -10.18
N HIS A 34 1.95 -4.65 -10.93
CA HIS A 34 1.67 -3.38 -11.60
C HIS A 34 1.52 -2.24 -10.59
N ARG A 35 0.72 -2.44 -9.53
CA ARG A 35 0.53 -1.46 -8.47
C ARG A 35 1.85 -1.07 -7.81
N ARG A 36 2.69 -2.05 -7.50
CA ARG A 36 4.03 -1.80 -6.92
C ARG A 36 4.88 -0.95 -7.86
N ARG A 37 4.85 -1.24 -9.16
CA ARG A 37 5.63 -0.48 -10.15
C ARG A 37 5.14 0.97 -10.27
N GLU A 38 3.84 1.20 -10.18
CA GLU A 38 3.27 2.55 -10.13
C GLU A 38 3.69 3.30 -8.87
N LEU A 39 3.62 2.67 -7.70
CA LEU A 39 4.08 3.25 -6.44
C LEU A 39 5.57 3.60 -6.50
N LEU A 40 6.42 2.70 -6.99
CA LEU A 40 7.85 2.96 -7.14
C LEU A 40 8.14 4.13 -8.07
N ARG A 41 7.35 4.30 -9.15
CA ARG A 41 7.48 5.45 -10.04
C ARG A 41 7.03 6.75 -9.37
N ALA A 42 5.88 6.73 -8.69
CA ALA A 42 5.36 7.91 -8.01
C ALA A 42 6.26 8.37 -6.85
N LEU A 43 7.00 7.43 -6.25
CA LEU A 43 7.91 7.70 -5.13
C LEU A 43 9.36 7.89 -5.57
N ALA A 44 9.67 7.79 -6.87
CA ALA A 44 11.05 7.91 -7.38
C ALA A 44 11.63 9.31 -7.18
N ASP A 45 10.79 10.34 -7.17
CA ASP A 45 11.19 11.74 -6.99
C ASP A 45 11.50 12.08 -5.52
N PHE A 46 11.14 11.20 -4.57
CA PHE A 46 11.36 11.43 -3.15
C PHE A 46 12.62 10.69 -2.67
N PRO A 47 13.52 11.36 -1.94
CA PRO A 47 14.66 10.69 -1.32
C PRO A 47 14.16 9.73 -0.24
N GLY A 48 14.57 8.46 -0.31
CA GLY A 48 14.11 7.41 0.60
C GLY A 48 15.22 6.50 1.09
N HIS A 49 15.01 5.91 2.26
CA HIS A 49 15.92 4.89 2.79
C HIS A 49 15.83 3.61 1.92
N PRO A 50 16.94 2.89 1.68
CA PRO A 50 16.90 1.65 0.91
C PRO A 50 16.00 0.61 1.59
N THR A 51 14.94 0.23 0.89
CA THR A 51 13.93 -0.71 1.41
C THR A 51 14.26 -2.17 1.04
N HIS A 52 13.95 -3.11 1.92
CA HIS A 52 13.97 -4.53 1.55
C HIS A 52 12.89 -4.84 0.51
N TRP A 53 13.24 -5.60 -0.53
CA TRP A 53 12.33 -5.85 -1.66
C TRP A 53 11.02 -6.54 -1.26
N LEU A 54 11.00 -7.41 -0.24
CA LEU A 54 9.79 -8.12 0.17
C LEU A 54 9.08 -7.45 1.37
N PHE A 55 9.87 -6.97 2.32
CA PHE A 55 9.41 -6.59 3.65
C PHE A 55 9.41 -5.08 3.89
N GLY A 56 9.91 -4.28 2.93
CA GLY A 56 10.00 -2.83 3.09
C GLY A 56 10.82 -2.48 4.33
N HIS A 57 10.26 -1.62 5.17
CA HIS A 57 10.84 -1.23 6.46
C HIS A 57 10.22 -1.97 7.66
N VAL A 58 9.35 -2.96 7.43
CA VAL A 58 8.60 -3.62 8.53
C VAL A 58 9.54 -4.20 9.57
N HIS A 59 10.70 -4.73 9.15
CA HIS A 59 11.68 -5.28 10.09
C HIS A 59 12.30 -4.21 11.01
N GLU A 60 12.38 -2.97 10.54
CA GLU A 60 12.87 -1.84 11.33
C GLU A 60 11.81 -1.32 12.30
N PHE A 61 10.53 -1.53 11.96
CA PHE A 61 9.37 -1.13 12.76
C PHE A 61 8.85 -2.19 13.74
N LEU A 62 9.30 -3.45 13.64
CA LEU A 62 8.90 -4.52 14.56
C LEU A 62 9.51 -4.39 15.97
N LYS A 63 10.52 -3.54 16.14
CA LYS A 63 11.03 -3.15 17.47
C LYS A 63 10.23 -1.95 17.97
N GLU A 64 9.06 -2.26 18.53
CA GLU A 64 8.01 -1.30 18.91
C GLU A 64 8.51 -0.16 19.81
N GLU A 65 9.51 -0.43 20.66
CA GLU A 65 10.10 0.54 21.60
C GLU A 65 10.86 1.71 20.94
N GLU A 66 11.27 1.60 19.66
CA GLU A 66 12.09 2.62 18.97
C GLU A 66 11.45 3.15 17.69
N VAL A 67 10.21 2.77 17.39
CA VAL A 67 9.55 3.12 16.12
C VAL A 67 9.41 4.62 15.96
N LEU A 68 8.88 5.31 16.99
CA LEU A 68 8.64 6.74 16.93
C LEU A 68 9.95 7.52 16.81
N ASP A 69 10.96 7.15 17.59
CA ASP A 69 12.28 7.78 17.53
C ASP A 69 12.93 7.59 16.15
N LYS A 70 12.78 6.42 15.53
CA LYS A 70 13.29 6.18 14.16
C LYS A 70 12.55 6.98 13.10
N VAL A 71 11.23 7.05 13.20
CA VAL A 71 10.43 7.89 12.29
C VAL A 71 10.83 9.35 12.44
N GLU A 72 11.07 9.82 13.67
CA GLU A 72 11.55 11.19 13.92
C GLU A 72 12.94 11.42 13.31
N ILE A 73 13.90 10.52 13.52
CA ILE A 73 15.23 10.60 12.92
C ILE A 73 15.14 10.64 11.40
N TRP A 74 14.24 9.86 10.80
CA TRP A 74 14.03 9.85 9.34
C TRP A 74 13.33 11.11 8.85
N ALA A 75 12.37 11.62 9.61
CA ALA A 75 11.69 12.89 9.34
C ALA A 75 12.66 14.07 9.37
N GLN A 76 13.62 14.06 10.29
CA GLN A 76 14.69 15.07 10.36
C GLN A 76 15.69 14.90 9.22
N LYS A 77 16.03 13.66 8.85
CA LYS A 77 17.00 13.35 7.78
C LYS A 77 16.47 13.64 6.38
N TYR A 78 15.21 13.34 6.12
CA TYR A 78 14.56 13.52 4.82
C TYR A 78 13.51 14.63 4.96
N GLN A 79 13.97 15.86 4.76
CA GLN A 79 13.14 17.07 4.79
C GLN A 79 12.08 17.03 3.67
N TYR A 80 10.94 17.70 3.88
CA TYR A 80 9.77 17.75 3.00
C TYR A 80 8.88 16.51 3.02
N ALA A 81 9.31 15.42 2.38
CA ALA A 81 8.55 14.19 2.36
C ALA A 81 9.42 12.97 2.06
N HIS A 82 9.07 11.83 2.63
CA HIS A 82 9.78 10.57 2.38
C HIS A 82 8.82 9.38 2.28
N PRO A 83 9.14 8.39 1.43
CA PRO A 83 8.35 7.18 1.30
C PRO A 83 8.59 6.22 2.47
N LEU A 84 7.49 5.76 3.07
CA LEU A 84 7.48 4.75 4.12
C LEU A 84 6.80 3.48 3.62
N TRP A 85 7.57 2.40 3.48
CA TRP A 85 7.09 1.11 2.97
C TRP A 85 6.74 0.13 4.07
N PHE A 86 5.49 -0.33 4.07
CA PHE A 86 5.01 -1.47 4.86
C PHE A 86 4.90 -2.69 3.95
N GLY A 87 5.93 -3.52 3.96
CA GLY A 87 6.02 -4.66 3.05
C GLY A 87 6.30 -4.21 1.61
N SER A 88 5.87 -5.04 0.65
CA SER A 88 6.15 -4.85 -0.78
C SER A 88 5.16 -3.97 -1.53
N PHE A 89 3.95 -3.78 -0.99
CA PHE A 89 2.81 -3.30 -1.77
C PHE A 89 2.09 -2.12 -1.15
N LEU A 90 2.40 -1.78 0.10
CA LEU A 90 1.83 -0.65 0.80
C LEU A 90 2.93 0.38 1.06
N ALA A 91 2.77 1.57 0.49
CA ALA A 91 3.67 2.69 0.69
C ALA A 91 2.87 3.91 1.08
N PHE A 92 3.36 4.65 2.07
CA PHE A 92 2.83 5.94 2.49
C PHE A 92 3.85 7.02 2.21
N LEU A 93 3.39 8.22 1.88
CA LEU A 93 4.25 9.39 1.82
C LEU A 93 4.10 10.13 3.15
N VAL A 94 5.15 10.12 3.96
CA VAL A 94 5.19 10.89 5.20
C VAL A 94 5.65 12.29 4.84
N VAL A 95 4.78 13.27 5.06
CA VAL A 95 5.05 14.68 4.79
C VAL A 95 5.38 15.37 6.11
N THR A 96 6.56 15.98 6.18
CA THR A 96 7.07 16.65 7.37
C THR A 96 7.03 18.18 7.23
N ASP A 97 6.90 18.68 6.00
CA ASP A 97 6.81 20.12 5.74
C ASP A 97 5.35 20.64 5.85
N PRO A 98 5.11 21.71 6.63
CA PRO A 98 3.77 22.21 6.91
C PRO A 98 3.11 22.83 5.67
N ASP A 99 3.87 23.45 4.77
CA ASP A 99 3.33 24.06 3.55
C ASP A 99 2.91 22.97 2.55
N TYR A 100 3.69 21.90 2.44
CA TYR A 100 3.34 20.72 1.64
C TYR A 100 2.13 19.99 2.21
N ALA A 101 2.05 19.81 3.53
CA ALA A 101 0.90 19.21 4.20
C ALA A 101 -0.37 20.04 3.96
N LYS A 102 -0.27 21.37 4.04
CA LYS A 102 -1.37 22.29 3.77
C LYS A 102 -1.90 22.16 2.35
N ALA A 103 -1.02 22.07 1.35
CA ALA A 103 -1.42 21.90 -0.04
C ALA A 103 -2.17 20.57 -0.29
N LEU A 104 -1.71 19.47 0.32
CA LEU A 104 -2.38 18.17 0.22
C LEU A 104 -3.74 18.15 0.93
N LEU A 105 -3.81 18.72 2.13
CA LEU A 105 -5.02 18.78 2.93
C LEU A 105 -6.07 19.71 2.30
N ALA A 106 -5.65 20.85 1.74
CA ALA A 106 -6.55 21.77 1.03
C ALA A 106 -7.21 21.06 -0.17
N ARG A 107 -6.43 20.34 -0.98
CA ARG A 107 -6.95 19.56 -2.13
C ARG A 107 -7.92 18.45 -1.71
N GLY A 108 -7.72 17.84 -0.54
CA GLY A 108 -8.62 16.85 0.03
C GLY A 108 -9.91 17.47 0.59
N GLY A 109 -9.78 18.61 1.26
CA GLY A 109 -10.86 19.36 1.88
C GLY A 109 -11.86 19.95 0.87
N GLU A 110 -11.40 20.36 -0.31
CA GLU A 110 -12.28 20.82 -1.40
C GLU A 110 -13.26 19.75 -1.89
N LYS A 111 -12.94 18.45 -1.73
CA LYS A 111 -13.86 17.35 -2.04
C LYS A 111 -14.82 17.00 -0.90
N MET A 112 -14.55 17.45 0.33
CA MET A 112 -15.33 17.14 1.53
C MET A 112 -16.17 18.30 2.03
N MET A 113 -15.95 19.52 1.55
CA MET A 113 -16.86 20.64 1.77
C MET A 113 -17.85 20.71 0.60
N PRO A 114 -19.08 20.18 0.72
CA PRO A 114 -20.13 20.59 -0.19
C PRO A 114 -20.24 22.11 -0.10
N SER A 115 -20.24 22.74 -1.27
CA SER A 115 -20.53 24.14 -1.51
C SER A 115 -21.71 24.63 -0.64
N ALA A 116 -21.40 25.10 0.54
CA ALA A 116 -22.12 26.16 1.24
C ALA A 116 -21.07 27.26 1.41
N VAL A 117 -20.65 27.90 0.32
CA VAL A 117 -21.33 29.07 -0.24
C VAL A 117 -21.78 29.97 0.91
N GLU A 118 -20.79 30.63 1.48
CA GLU A 118 -20.74 32.09 1.50
C GLU A 118 -21.88 32.76 0.70
N GLN A 119 -22.91 33.20 1.42
CA GLN A 119 -23.62 34.44 1.15
C GLN A 119 -23.70 35.15 2.51
N GLN A 120 -22.68 35.93 2.87
CA GLN A 120 -22.52 37.39 2.66
C GLN A 120 -23.35 38.22 3.67
N PRO A 121 -23.00 39.50 3.81
CA PRO A 121 -22.25 40.13 4.90
C PRO A 121 -23.08 40.55 6.13
#